data_AF-A0A927BDP0-F1
#
_entry.id   AF-A0A927BDP0-F1
#
_cell.length_a   1.000
_cell.length_b   1.000
_cell.length_c   1.000
_cell.angle_alpha   90.00
_cell.angle_beta   90.00
_cell.angle_gamma   90.00
#
_symmetry.space_group_name_H-M   'P 1'
#
loop_
_entity.id
_entity.type
_entity.pdbx_description
1 polymer ?
#
loop_
_entity_poly.entity_id
_entity_poly.type
_entity_poly.pdbx_seq_one_letter_code
_entity_poly.pdbx_strand_id
1 'polypeptide(L)'
;MTPYEQLLHLAFSAPNDAKYYLTPTTLRAYDQLQAARPAERPFRFEQVRLGVAMSLLKLVSELGDHAESRQVLDVLHRALSTARSPEDIDRIVGGEARLFDRLYENLYVNEEGEELLNLFGRTLDADTPRLLEEVAQEGVNLARTLDFSADDDED
;
A
#
# COMPACT_ATOMS: atom_id res chain seq x y z
N MET A 1 2.92 12.79 13.23
CA MET A 1 2.47 11.67 12.40
C MET A 1 3.44 11.55 11.25
N THR A 2 4.06 10.40 11.09
CA THR A 2 5.04 10.14 10.00
C THR A 2 4.34 10.14 8.63
N PRO A 3 5.06 10.26 7.50
CA PRO A 3 4.44 10.13 6.18
C PRO A 3 3.73 8.78 6.01
N TYR A 4 4.30 7.71 6.56
CA TYR A 4 3.69 6.38 6.61
C TYR A 4 2.33 6.39 7.30
N GLU A 5 2.25 6.91 8.53
CA GLU A 5 1.00 6.97 9.29
C GLU A 5 -0.04 7.89 8.63
N GLN A 6 0.41 9.03 8.07
CA GLN A 6 -0.48 9.93 7.33
C GLN A 6 -1.09 9.23 6.11
N LEU A 7 -0.29 8.49 5.35
CA LEU A 7 -0.75 7.77 4.16
C LEU A 7 -1.76 6.68 4.52
N LEU A 8 -1.50 5.90 5.57
CA LEU A 8 -2.45 4.90 6.09
C LEU A 8 -3.81 5.55 6.39
N HIS A 9 -3.82 6.67 7.12
CA HIS A 9 -5.06 7.32 7.53
C HIS A 9 -5.80 8.01 6.38
N LEU A 10 -5.09 8.48 5.35
CA LEU A 10 -5.71 9.01 4.15
C LEU A 10 -6.34 7.91 3.31
N ALA A 11 -5.64 6.78 3.11
CA ALA A 11 -6.12 5.68 2.30
C ALA A 11 -7.28 4.91 2.96
N PHE A 12 -7.23 4.69 4.27
CA PHE A 12 -8.23 3.91 5.02
C PHE A 12 -9.13 4.82 5.86
N SER A 13 -9.78 5.79 5.22
CA SER A 13 -10.66 6.78 5.88
C SER A 13 -12.02 6.21 6.26
N ALA A 14 -12.54 5.24 5.49
CA ALA A 14 -13.82 4.59 5.78
C ALA A 14 -13.73 3.73 7.05
N PRO A 15 -14.71 3.81 7.99
CA PRO A 15 -14.61 3.13 9.29
C PRO A 15 -14.44 1.61 9.22
N ASN A 16 -15.07 0.95 8.24
CA ASN A 16 -14.96 -0.50 8.06
C ASN A 16 -13.58 -0.90 7.56
N ASP A 17 -13.02 -0.14 6.62
CA ASP A 17 -11.69 -0.38 6.08
C ASP A 17 -10.63 -0.10 7.14
N ALA A 18 -10.76 1.00 7.89
CA ALA A 18 -9.89 1.30 9.01
C ALA A 18 -9.87 0.14 10.02
N LYS A 19 -11.04 -0.39 10.38
CA LYS A 19 -11.16 -1.53 11.30
C LYS A 19 -10.51 -2.81 10.77
N TYR A 20 -10.56 -3.04 9.46
CA TYR A 20 -10.04 -4.25 8.84
C TYR A 20 -8.53 -4.17 8.58
N TYR A 21 -8.04 -3.08 7.98
CA TYR A 21 -6.67 -2.95 7.49
C TYR A 21 -5.70 -2.27 8.48
N LEU A 22 -6.18 -1.35 9.33
CA LEU A 22 -5.33 -0.63 10.30
C LEU A 22 -5.14 -1.44 11.60
N THR A 23 -4.63 -2.66 11.45
CA THR A 23 -4.30 -3.54 12.57
C THR A 23 -3.16 -2.95 13.43
N PRO A 24 -2.97 -3.43 14.68
CA PRO A 24 -1.81 -3.03 15.47
C PRO A 24 -0.45 -3.30 14.81
N THR A 25 -0.36 -4.31 13.94
CA THR A 25 0.85 -4.58 13.16
C THR A 25 1.08 -3.49 12.12
N THR A 26 0.04 -3.10 11.39
CA THR A 26 0.09 -2.02 10.40
C THR A 26 0.47 -0.70 11.06
N LEU A 27 -0.26 -0.27 12.07
CA LEU A 27 -0.06 1.03 12.71
C LEU A 27 1.32 1.17 13.36
N ARG A 28 1.91 0.09 13.87
CA ARG A 28 3.20 0.13 14.57
C ARG A 28 4.39 -0.23 13.69
N ALA A 29 4.20 -0.53 12.40
CA ALA A 29 5.27 -1.03 11.54
C ALA A 29 6.46 -0.04 11.45
N TYR A 30 6.19 1.26 11.28
CA TYR A 30 7.24 2.27 11.19
C TYR A 30 8.03 2.39 12.50
N ASP A 31 7.34 2.49 13.65
CA ASP A 31 7.99 2.54 14.97
C ASP A 31 8.82 1.27 15.24
N GLN A 32 8.31 0.11 14.84
CA GLN A 32 9.00 -1.16 14.99
C GLN A 32 10.26 -1.25 14.12
N LEU A 33 10.25 -0.66 12.91
CA LEU A 33 11.44 -0.54 12.07
C LEU A 33 12.49 0.37 12.72
N GLN A 34 12.08 1.52 13.25
CA GLN A 34 13.00 2.45 13.91
C GLN A 34 13.66 1.83 15.14
N ALA A 35 12.91 1.04 15.91
CA ALA A 35 13.41 0.35 17.10
C ALA A 35 14.11 -0.99 16.80
N ALA A 36 14.12 -1.44 15.54
CA ALA A 36 14.59 -2.78 15.19
C ALA A 36 16.09 -2.98 15.39
N ARG A 37 16.46 -4.12 15.98
CA ARG A 37 17.84 -4.58 15.99
C ARG A 37 18.28 -4.93 14.57
N PRO A 38 19.59 -4.85 14.24
CA PRO A 38 20.08 -5.12 12.88
C PRO A 38 19.57 -6.42 12.24
N ALA A 39 19.45 -7.49 13.01
CA ALA A 39 18.95 -8.78 12.54
C ALA A 39 17.44 -8.79 12.21
N GLU A 40 16.65 -7.88 12.82
CA GLU A 40 15.20 -7.78 12.63
C GLU A 40 14.84 -6.79 11.51
N ARG A 41 15.77 -5.88 11.16
CA ARG A 41 15.55 -4.78 10.21
C ARG A 41 15.00 -5.22 8.86
N PRO A 42 15.51 -6.28 8.19
CA PRO A 42 14.98 -6.68 6.89
C PRO A 42 13.48 -6.98 6.97
N PHE A 43 13.06 -7.78 7.95
CA PHE A 43 11.64 -8.10 8.10
C PHE A 43 10.80 -6.88 8.49
N ARG A 44 11.29 -6.01 9.38
CA ARG A 44 10.55 -4.78 9.75
C ARG A 44 10.44 -3.81 8.58
N PHE A 45 11.44 -3.77 7.71
CA PHE A 45 11.43 -2.98 6.50
C PHE A 45 10.33 -3.48 5.55
N GLU A 46 10.21 -4.80 5.37
CA GLU A 46 9.12 -5.38 4.59
C GLU A 46 7.73 -5.00 5.11
N GLN A 47 7.55 -4.96 6.43
CA GLN A 47 6.25 -4.59 7.01
C GLN A 47 5.87 -3.14 6.69
N VAL A 48 6.84 -2.22 6.69
CA VAL A 48 6.60 -0.83 6.27
C VAL A 48 6.33 -0.78 4.77
N ARG A 49 7.11 -1.49 3.96
CA ARG A 49 6.94 -1.60 2.50
C ARG A 49 5.53 -2.07 2.13
N LEU A 50 5.04 -3.13 2.78
CA LEU A 50 3.69 -3.64 2.61
C LEU A 50 2.63 -2.60 3.02
N GLY A 51 2.81 -1.87 4.12
CA GLY A 51 1.85 -0.84 4.54
C GLY A 51 1.75 0.34 3.56
N VAL A 52 2.89 0.78 2.98
CA VAL A 52 2.89 1.80 1.92
C VAL A 52 2.17 1.26 0.68
N ALA A 53 2.53 0.06 0.23
CA ALA A 53 1.96 -0.60 -0.94
C ALA A 53 0.44 -0.80 -0.82
N MET A 54 -0.03 -1.25 0.36
CA MET A 54 -1.45 -1.37 0.67
C MET A 54 -2.18 -0.03 0.58
N SER A 55 -1.59 1.03 1.11
CA SER A 55 -2.24 2.36 1.10
C SER A 55 -2.41 2.88 -0.33
N LEU A 56 -1.39 2.71 -1.17
CA LEU A 56 -1.44 3.12 -2.57
C LEU A 56 -2.51 2.34 -3.36
N LEU A 57 -2.58 1.02 -3.19
CA LEU A 57 -3.61 0.21 -3.86
C LEU A 57 -5.01 0.50 -3.36
N LYS A 58 -5.16 0.85 -2.09
CA LYS A 58 -6.45 1.29 -1.56
C LYS A 58 -6.90 2.57 -2.27
N LEU A 59 -6.01 3.56 -2.41
CA LEU A 59 -6.32 4.79 -3.15
C LEU A 59 -6.68 4.50 -4.61
N VAL A 60 -5.93 3.62 -5.29
CA VAL A 60 -6.27 3.17 -6.66
C VAL A 60 -7.65 2.55 -6.71
N SER A 61 -8.00 1.72 -5.73
CA SER A 61 -9.30 1.04 -5.68
C SER A 61 -10.49 1.96 -5.44
N GLU A 62 -10.24 3.18 -4.96
CA GLU A 62 -11.26 4.21 -4.72
C GLU A 62 -11.41 5.17 -5.92
N LEU A 63 -10.42 5.24 -6.82
CA LEU A 63 -10.47 6.08 -8.04
C LEU A 63 -11.26 5.43 -9.20
N GLY A 64 -11.83 4.26 -8.99
CA GLY A 64 -12.65 3.55 -9.97
C GLY A 64 -12.82 2.08 -9.61
N ASP A 65 -13.58 1.34 -10.42
CA ASP A 65 -13.87 -0.07 -10.20
C ASP A 65 -12.68 -0.99 -10.55
N HIS A 66 -11.56 -0.84 -9.82
CA HIS A 66 -10.36 -1.64 -10.01
C HIS A 66 -10.40 -2.91 -9.15
N ALA A 67 -11.17 -3.92 -9.59
CA ALA A 67 -11.29 -5.19 -8.88
C ALA A 67 -9.93 -5.85 -8.59
N GLU A 68 -8.97 -5.76 -9.51
CA GLU A 68 -7.62 -6.28 -9.33
C GLU A 68 -6.88 -5.59 -8.18
N SER A 69 -6.99 -4.25 -8.05
CA SER A 69 -6.33 -3.50 -6.98
C SER A 69 -6.80 -3.94 -5.60
N ARG A 70 -8.11 -4.23 -5.43
CA ARG A 70 -8.69 -4.76 -4.18
C ARG A 70 -8.18 -6.17 -3.87
N GLN A 71 -8.08 -7.03 -4.89
CA GLN A 71 -7.53 -8.37 -4.71
C GLN A 71 -6.04 -8.31 -4.31
N VAL A 72 -5.24 -7.45 -4.95
CA VAL A 72 -3.82 -7.28 -4.58
C VAL A 72 -3.71 -6.70 -3.16
N LEU A 73 -4.53 -5.70 -2.81
CA LEU A 73 -4.60 -5.14 -1.47
C LEU A 73 -4.84 -6.23 -0.40
N ASP A 74 -5.75 -7.16 -0.65
CA ASP A 74 -6.02 -8.28 0.26
C ASP A 74 -4.84 -9.25 0.40
N VAL A 75 -4.10 -9.50 -0.70
CA VAL A 75 -2.88 -10.30 -0.66
C VAL A 75 -1.81 -9.64 0.19
N LEU A 76 -1.59 -8.33 0.04
CA LEU A 76 -0.64 -7.56 0.83
C LEU A 76 -1.04 -7.51 2.30
N HIS A 77 -2.33 -7.32 2.58
CA HIS A 77 -2.86 -7.33 3.94
C HIS A 77 -2.67 -8.70 4.62
N ARG A 78 -2.91 -9.80 3.89
CA ARG A 78 -2.64 -11.16 4.34
C ARG A 78 -1.15 -11.35 4.64
N ALA A 79 -0.26 -10.88 3.76
CA ALA A 79 1.18 -10.96 3.97
C ALA A 79 1.60 -10.21 5.24
N LEU A 80 1.17 -8.95 5.40
CA LEU A 80 1.49 -8.12 6.56
C LEU A 80 0.98 -8.73 7.87
N SER A 81 -0.19 -9.36 7.83
CA SER A 81 -0.86 -9.91 9.02
C SER A 81 -0.33 -11.28 9.44
N THR A 82 0.19 -12.09 8.52
CA THR A 82 0.46 -13.51 8.78
C THR A 82 1.91 -13.93 8.60
N ALA A 83 2.70 -13.20 7.81
CA ALA A 83 4.09 -13.53 7.59
C ALA A 83 4.91 -13.38 8.88
N ARG A 84 5.92 -14.23 9.04
CA ARG A 84 6.84 -14.19 10.18
C ARG A 84 8.29 -13.94 9.77
N SER A 85 8.55 -13.88 8.47
CA SER A 85 9.86 -13.59 7.89
C SER A 85 9.70 -12.95 6.49
N PRO A 86 10.77 -12.39 5.90
CA PRO A 86 10.76 -11.93 4.52
C PRO A 86 10.39 -13.04 3.53
N GLU A 87 10.88 -14.26 3.75
CA GLU A 87 10.60 -15.41 2.87
C GLU A 87 9.11 -15.81 2.91
N ASP A 88 8.43 -15.62 4.05
CA ASP A 88 6.99 -15.81 4.12
C ASP A 88 6.24 -14.77 3.28
N ILE A 89 6.70 -13.53 3.26
CA ILE A 89 6.13 -12.46 2.43
C ILE A 89 6.31 -12.81 0.96
N ASP A 90 7.53 -13.15 0.55
CA ASP A 90 7.85 -13.54 -0.84
C ASP A 90 6.99 -14.73 -1.29
N ARG A 91 6.79 -15.73 -0.41
CA ARG A 91 5.94 -16.88 -0.70
C ARG A 91 4.46 -16.48 -0.86
N ILE A 92 3.95 -15.60 -0.02
CA ILE A 92 2.55 -15.15 -0.08
C ILE A 92 2.29 -14.28 -1.31
N VAL A 93 3.19 -13.33 -1.61
CA VAL A 93 3.07 -12.39 -2.73
C VAL A 93 3.37 -13.09 -4.05
N GLY A 94 4.47 -13.85 -4.13
CA GLY A 94 4.87 -14.57 -5.34
C GLY A 94 3.88 -15.67 -5.75
N GLY A 95 3.13 -16.25 -4.80
CA GLY A 95 2.03 -17.16 -5.10
C GLY A 95 0.91 -16.53 -5.94
N GLU A 96 0.82 -15.20 -5.93
CA GLU A 96 -0.23 -14.41 -6.58
C GLU A 96 0.33 -13.55 -7.73
N ALA A 97 1.53 -13.84 -8.25
CA ALA A 97 2.23 -13.01 -9.23
C ALA A 97 1.37 -12.61 -10.46
N ARG A 98 0.55 -13.54 -10.98
CA ARG A 98 -0.35 -13.26 -12.11
C ARG A 98 -1.37 -12.16 -11.82
N LEU A 99 -1.75 -11.96 -10.56
CA LEU A 99 -2.67 -10.90 -10.16
C LEU A 99 -1.97 -9.54 -10.22
N PHE A 100 -0.69 -9.47 -9.82
CA PHE A 100 0.12 -8.27 -9.94
C PHE A 100 0.36 -7.90 -11.42
N ASP A 101 0.56 -8.88 -12.31
CA ASP A 101 0.69 -8.61 -13.74
C ASP A 101 -0.57 -7.91 -14.31
N ARG A 102 -1.76 -8.40 -13.95
CA ARG A 102 -3.04 -7.83 -14.41
C ARG A 102 -3.32 -6.43 -13.89
N LEU A 103 -2.75 -6.04 -12.75
CA LEU A 103 -2.90 -4.70 -12.19
C LEU A 103 -2.47 -3.62 -13.20
N TYR A 104 -1.45 -3.91 -14.01
CA TYR A 104 -0.91 -2.97 -15.00
C TYR A 104 -1.56 -3.11 -16.40
N GLU A 105 -2.48 -4.05 -16.61
CA GLU A 105 -3.14 -4.23 -17.92
C GLU A 105 -4.31 -3.27 -18.13
N ASN A 106 -4.96 -2.81 -17.06
CA ASN A 106 -6.19 -1.99 -17.09
C ASN A 106 -5.92 -0.48 -16.85
N LEU A 107 -4.69 -0.02 -17.06
CA LEU A 107 -4.19 1.31 -16.66
C LEU A 107 -4.78 2.54 -17.39
N TYR A 108 -5.35 2.36 -18.58
CA TYR A 108 -5.38 3.42 -19.59
C TYR A 108 -6.46 4.50 -19.45
N VAL A 109 -7.14 4.65 -18.31
CA VAL A 109 -8.31 5.55 -18.21
C VAL A 109 -8.15 6.71 -17.22
N ASN A 110 -7.25 6.63 -16.23
CA ASN A 110 -7.11 7.67 -15.19
C ASN A 110 -5.64 8.01 -14.88
N GLU A 111 -5.25 9.26 -15.13
CA GLU A 111 -3.89 9.81 -14.87
C GLU A 111 -3.50 9.69 -13.38
N GLU A 112 -4.43 9.95 -12.47
CA GLU A 112 -4.19 9.85 -11.03
C GLU A 112 -3.96 8.39 -10.59
N GLY A 113 -4.69 7.45 -11.21
CA GLY A 113 -4.50 6.02 -11.01
C GLY A 113 -3.14 5.54 -11.50
N GLU A 114 -2.68 6.07 -12.64
CA GLU A 114 -1.34 5.80 -13.17
C GLU A 114 -0.24 6.33 -12.23
N GLU A 115 -0.38 7.55 -11.71
CA GLU A 115 0.56 8.11 -10.74
C GLU A 115 0.67 7.28 -9.46
N LEU A 116 -0.47 6.84 -8.91
CA LEU A 116 -0.49 5.96 -7.74
C LEU A 116 0.16 4.60 -8.04
N LEU A 117 -0.08 4.03 -9.23
CA LEU A 117 0.51 2.74 -9.62
C LEU A 117 2.01 2.86 -9.91
N ASN A 118 2.48 4.01 -10.39
CA ASN A 118 3.90 4.32 -10.46
C ASN A 118 4.54 4.40 -9.06
N LEU A 119 3.88 5.06 -8.10
CA LEU A 119 4.33 5.05 -6.69
C LEU A 119 4.33 3.62 -6.10
N PHE A 120 3.35 2.80 -6.48
CA PHE A 120 3.28 1.41 -6.06
C PHE A 120 4.46 0.60 -6.62
N GLY A 121 4.78 0.72 -7.91
CA GLY A 121 5.96 0.10 -8.51
C GLY A 121 7.26 0.54 -7.80
N ARG A 122 7.42 1.83 -7.55
CA ARG A 122 8.56 2.37 -6.77
C ARG A 122 8.62 1.84 -5.34
N THR A 123 7.47 1.53 -4.74
CA THR A 123 7.42 0.91 -3.41
C THR A 123 7.98 -0.50 -3.44
N LEU A 124 7.68 -1.29 -4.49
CA LEU A 124 8.21 -2.65 -4.65
C LEU A 124 9.73 -2.64 -4.88
N ASP A 125 10.23 -1.66 -5.63
CA ASP A 125 11.66 -1.51 -5.94
C ASP A 125 12.47 -0.84 -4.81
N ALA A 126 11.80 -0.24 -3.82
CA ALA A 126 12.49 0.44 -2.72
C ALA A 126 13.28 -0.55 -1.86
N ASP A 127 14.58 -0.26 -1.69
CA ASP A 127 15.55 -1.05 -0.95
C ASP A 127 16.08 -0.36 0.32
N THR A 128 15.63 0.88 0.58
CA THR A 128 16.00 1.64 1.79
C THR A 128 14.80 2.31 2.46
N PRO A 129 14.83 2.49 3.80
CA PRO A 129 13.76 3.19 4.52
C PRO A 129 13.52 4.62 4.03
N ARG A 130 14.59 5.32 3.59
CA ARG A 130 14.50 6.67 3.05
C ARG A 130 13.66 6.71 1.77
N LEU A 131 13.87 5.77 0.85
CA LEU A 131 13.09 5.70 -0.38
C LEU A 131 11.61 5.43 -0.09
N LEU A 132 11.30 4.54 0.86
CA LEU A 132 9.91 4.31 1.28
C LEU A 132 9.27 5.55 1.91
N GLU A 133 10.03 6.32 2.69
CA GLU A 133 9.53 7.56 3.28
C GLU A 133 9.26 8.65 2.23
N GLU A 134 10.12 8.75 1.21
CA GLU A 134 9.92 9.61 0.04
C GLU A 134 8.66 9.22 -0.73
N VAL A 135 8.50 7.93 -1.06
CA VAL A 135 7.31 7.41 -1.74
C VAL A 135 6.05 7.62 -0.90
N ALA A 136 6.12 7.38 0.42
CA ALA A 136 4.99 7.63 1.31
C ALA A 136 4.61 9.12 1.35
N GLN A 137 5.59 10.02 1.38
CA GLN A 137 5.34 11.46 1.38
C GLN A 137 4.74 11.93 0.05
N GLU A 138 5.20 11.39 -1.08
CA GLU A 138 4.60 11.64 -2.40
C GLU A 138 3.16 11.12 -2.45
N GLY A 139 2.91 9.91 -1.94
CA GLY A 139 1.57 9.34 -1.82
C GLY A 139 0.64 10.18 -0.94
N VAL A 140 1.15 10.74 0.17
CA VAL A 140 0.37 11.68 1.02
C VAL A 140 -0.01 12.94 0.25
N ASN A 141 0.90 13.47 -0.55
CA ASN A 141 0.63 14.69 -1.33
C ASN A 141 -0.43 14.42 -2.40
N LEU A 142 -0.29 13.30 -3.12
CA LEU A 142 -1.25 12.89 -4.14
C LEU A 142 -2.62 12.59 -3.52
N ALA A 143 -2.69 11.80 -2.45
CA ALA A 143 -3.96 11.45 -1.79
C ALA A 143 -4.77 12.66 -1.29
N ARG A 144 -4.14 13.81 -1.08
CA ARG A 144 -4.82 15.05 -0.69
C ARG A 144 -5.41 15.82 -1.87
N THR A 145 -4.97 15.52 -3.08
CA THR A 145 -5.42 16.18 -4.32
C THR A 145 -6.40 15.31 -5.11
N LEU A 146 -6.44 14.00 -4.85
CA LEU A 146 -7.38 13.08 -5.48
C LEU A 146 -8.83 13.50 -5.26
N ASP A 147 -9.59 13.49 -6.34
CA ASP A 147 -11.03 13.72 -6.32
C ASP A 147 -11.78 12.39 -6.46
N PHE A 148 -12.30 11.90 -5.33
CA PHE A 148 -13.10 10.67 -5.29
C PHE A 148 -14.59 10.91 -5.61
N SER A 149 -15.00 12.13 -5.95
CA SER A 149 -16.39 12.49 -6.22
C SER A 149 -16.82 12.34 -7.68
N ALA A 150 -15.91 11.96 -8.58
CA ALA A 150 -16.16 11.89 -10.01
C ALA A 150 -17.14 10.77 -10.47
N ASP A 151 -17.55 9.86 -9.57
CA ASP A 151 -18.43 8.72 -9.89
C ASP A 151 -19.92 8.94 -9.52
N ASP A 152 -20.32 10.13 -9.03
CA ASP A 152 -21.72 10.43 -8.64
C ASP A 152 -22.53 11.21 -9.71
N ASP A 153 -21.97 11.50 -10.89
CA ASP A 153 -22.65 12.22 -11.98
C ASP A 153 -23.19 11.27 -13.10
N GLU A 154 -24.05 10.32 -12.74
CA GLU A 154 -24.98 9.65 -13.69
C GLU A 154 -26.41 9.64 -13.10
N ASP A 155 -27.11 10.78 -13.22
CA ASP A 155 -28.58 10.90 -13.07
C ASP A 155 -29.32 10.47 -14.36
#